data_AF-A0A0F2JLU6-F1
#
_entry.id   AF-A0A0F2JLU6-F1
#
_cell.length_a   1.000
_cell.length_b   1.000
_cell.length_c   1.000
_cell.angle_alpha   90.00
_cell.angle_beta   90.00
_cell.angle_gamma   90.00
#
_symmetry.space_group_name_H-M   'P 1'
#
loop_
_entity.id
_entity.type
_entity.pdbx_description
1 polymer ?
#
loop_
_entity_poly.entity_id
_entity_poly.type
_entity_poly.pdbx_seq_one_letter_code
_entity_poly.pdbx_strand_id
1 'polypeptide(L)' 'MAVNSLLTKAYAVNIYRYGNRTFASIPADYHTPVKQYAAENFSLSDIDQALANGYITEQEYTETLAYVPAA' A
#
# COMPACT_ATOMS: atom_id res chain seq x y z
N MET A 1 -2.74 -18.42 -0.55
CA MET A 1 -1.81 -18.91 -1.61
C MET A 1 -0.42 -18.32 -1.38
N ALA A 2 0.64 -18.79 -2.04
CA ALA A 2 1.94 -18.13 -1.93
C ALA A 2 1.85 -16.71 -2.52
N VAL A 3 2.12 -15.69 -1.70
CA VAL A 3 2.12 -14.29 -2.12
C VAL A 3 3.23 -14.09 -3.14
N ASN A 4 2.86 -13.69 -4.37
CA ASN A 4 3.81 -13.38 -5.43
C ASN A 4 4.34 -11.95 -5.25
N SER A 5 5.66 -11.79 -5.04
CA SER A 5 6.32 -10.51 -4.81
C SER A 5 6.16 -9.51 -5.96
N LEU A 6 6.11 -9.98 -7.21
CA LEU A 6 5.86 -9.11 -8.37
C LEU A 6 4.45 -8.53 -8.34
N LEU A 7 3.46 -9.34 -7.94
CA LEU A 7 2.08 -8.86 -7.78
C LEU A 7 1.95 -7.90 -6.60
N THR A 8 2.62 -8.16 -5.48
CA THR A 8 2.66 -7.24 -4.34
C THR A 8 3.18 -5.87 -4.75
N LYS A 9 4.32 -5.81 -5.44
CA LYS A 9 4.86 -4.56 -5.97
C LYS A 9 3.90 -3.87 -6.94
N ALA A 10 3.31 -4.62 -7.87
CA ALA A 10 2.37 -4.07 -8.84
C ALA A 10 1.15 -3.47 -8.15
N TYR A 11 0.58 -4.15 -7.16
CA TYR A 11 -0.56 -3.63 -6.40
C TYR A 11 -0.19 -2.40 -5.58
N ALA A 12 0.96 -2.38 -4.91
CA ALA A 12 1.41 -1.20 -4.16
C ALA A 12 1.52 0.04 -5.06
N VAL A 13 2.15 -0.09 -6.24
CA VAL A 13 2.27 1.03 -7.18
C VAL A 13 0.90 1.49 -7.69
N ASN A 14 0.03 0.55 -8.05
CA ASN A 14 -1.31 0.84 -8.57
C ASN A 14 -2.22 1.52 -7.53
N ILE A 15 -2.14 1.11 -6.27
CA ILE A 15 -2.94 1.68 -5.17
C ILE A 15 -2.37 3.04 -4.74
N TYR A 16 -1.11 3.10 -4.30
CA TYR A 16 -0.59 4.32 -3.67
C TYR A 16 -0.20 5.42 -4.67
N ARG A 17 0.32 5.06 -5.85
CA ARG A 17 0.85 6.07 -6.79
C ARG A 17 -0.13 6.45 -7.89
N TYR A 18 -0.83 5.46 -8.45
CA TYR A 18 -1.74 5.69 -9.57
C TYR A 18 -3.21 5.79 -9.17
N GLY A 19 -3.60 5.27 -8.00
CA GLY A 19 -5.01 5.27 -7.56
C GLY A 19 -5.95 4.50 -8.48
N ASN A 20 -5.43 3.63 -9.35
CA ASN A 20 -6.24 2.88 -10.33
C ASN A 20 -6.76 1.54 -9.77
N ARG A 21 -6.38 1.20 -8.54
CA ARG A 21 -6.87 0.06 -7.77
C ARG A 21 -7.06 0.46 -6.30
N THR A 22 -7.91 -0.28 -5.62
CA THR A 22 -8.12 -0.18 -4.16
C THR A 22 -7.83 -1.51 -3.50
N PHE A 23 -7.64 -1.54 -2.17
CA PHE A 23 -7.45 -2.81 -1.44
C PHE A 23 -8.67 -3.74 -1.59
N ALA A 24 -9.89 -3.20 -1.65
CA ALA A 24 -11.10 -3.99 -1.91
C ALA A 24 -11.10 -4.68 -3.30
N SER A 25 -10.31 -4.19 -4.24
CA SER A 25 -10.20 -4.74 -5.61
C SER A 25 -9.13 -5.83 -5.78
N ILE A 26 -8.35 -6.13 -4.74
CA ILE A 26 -7.29 -7.14 -4.75
C ILE A 26 -7.59 -8.23 -3.70
N PRO A 27 -7.03 -9.45 -3.85
CA PRO A 27 -7.25 -10.51 -2.86
C PRO A 27 -6.73 -10.11 -1.47
N ALA A 28 -7.46 -10.48 -0.42
CA ALA A 28 -7.12 -10.15 0.97
C ALA A 28 -5.71 -10.60 1.38
N ASP A 29 -5.24 -11.74 0.86
CA ASP A 29 -3.87 -12.26 1.06
C ASP A 29 -2.78 -11.24 0.68
N TYR A 30 -3.08 -10.27 -0.20
CA TYR A 30 -2.14 -9.22 -0.62
C TYR A 30 -2.21 -7.94 0.19
N HIS A 31 -3.21 -7.74 1.06
CA HIS A 31 -3.38 -6.48 1.78
C HIS A 31 -2.17 -6.16 2.66
N THR A 32 -1.80 -7.08 3.55
CA THR A 32 -0.65 -6.91 4.43
C THR A 32 0.67 -6.80 3.66
N PRO A 33 1.00 -7.69 2.70
CA PRO A 33 2.24 -7.57 1.91
C PRO A 33 2.34 -6.25 1.14
N VAL A 34 1.23 -5.74 0.61
CA VAL A 34 1.21 -4.47 -0.14
C VAL A 34 1.49 -3.28 0.78
N LYS A 35 0.90 -3.27 1.97
CA LYS A 35 1.14 -2.24 2.99
C LYS A 35 2.59 -2.25 3.46
N GLN A 36 3.13 -3.43 3.76
CA GLN A 36 4.54 -3.59 4.12
C GLN A 36 5.47 -3.11 3.00
N TYR A 37 5.20 -3.51 1.76
CA TYR A 37 6.00 -3.05 0.62
C TYR A 37 5.97 -1.53 0.47
N ALA A 38 4.79 -0.91 0.56
CA ALA A 38 4.64 0.54 0.49
C ALA A 38 5.41 1.23 1.63
N ALA A 39 5.29 0.73 2.86
CA ALA A 39 5.97 1.29 4.02
C ALA A 39 7.51 1.20 3.93
N GLU A 40 8.04 0.14 3.33
CA GLU A 40 9.48 -0.07 3.17
C GLU A 40 10.08 0.66 1.95
N ASN A 41 9.30 0.82 0.87
CA ASN A 41 9.83 1.24 -0.44
C ASN A 41 9.34 2.62 -0.89
N PHE A 42 8.24 3.12 -0.34
CA PHE A 42 7.70 4.43 -0.70
C PHE A 42 8.07 5.48 0.33
N SER A 43 8.14 6.73 -0.11
CA SER A 43 8.34 7.85 0.79
C SER A 43 7.07 8.10 1.60
N LEU A 44 7.21 8.68 2.80
CA LEU A 44 6.05 9.11 3.58
C LEU A 44 5.15 10.05 2.77
N SER A 45 5.74 10.94 1.96
CA SER A 45 5.00 11.81 1.05
C SER A 45 4.19 11.06 0.00
N ASP A 46 4.66 9.92 -0.52
CA ASP A 46 3.86 9.12 -1.46
C ASP A 46 2.61 8.55 -0.76
N ILE A 47 2.75 8.13 0.50
CA ILE A 47 1.68 7.54 1.31
C ILE A 47 0.69 8.64 1.74
N ASP A 48 1.18 9.82 2.13
CA ASP A 48 0.36 11.00 2.44
C ASP A 48 -0.43 11.48 1.21
N GLN A 49 0.20 11.50 0.04
CA GLN A 49 -0.46 11.85 -1.22
C GLN A 49 -1.53 10.83 -1.59
N ALA A 50 -1.29 9.54 -1.36
CA ALA A 50 -2.30 8.51 -1.59
C ALA A 50 -3.55 8.75 -0.73
N LEU A 51 -3.37 9.14 0.53
CA LEU A 51 -4.49 9.51 1.42
C LEU A 51 -5.17 10.80 0.95
N ALA A 52 -4.40 11.85 0.64
CA ALA A 52 -4.93 13.14 0.20
C ALA A 52 -5.72 13.05 -1.12
N ASN A 53 -5.30 12.15 -2.03
CA ASN A 53 -6.00 11.88 -3.29
C ASN A 53 -7.17 10.89 -3.14
N GLY A 54 -7.38 10.33 -1.94
CA GLY A 54 -8.43 9.36 -1.66
C GLY A 54 -8.21 7.97 -2.27
N TYR A 55 -6.96 7.61 -2.57
CA TYR A 55 -6.60 6.29 -3.12
C TYR A 55 -6.62 5.20 -2.04
N ILE A 56 -6.37 5.61 -0.79
CA ILE A 56 -6.44 4.79 0.41
C ILE A 56 -7.27 5.51 1.47
N THR A 57 -7.79 4.74 2.41
CA THR A 57 -8.51 5.24 3.59
C THR A 57 -7.57 5.62 4.74
N GLU A 58 -8.06 6.38 5.72
CA GLU A 58 -7.30 6.71 6.94
C GLU A 58 -6.86 5.46 7.71
N GLN A 59 -7.70 4.42 7.72
CA GLN A 59 -7.35 3.14 8.34
C GLN A 59 -6.17 2.49 7.61
N GLU A 60 -6.24 2.36 6.28
CA GLU A 60 -5.17 1.76 5.48
C GLU A 60 -3.88 2.56 5.56
N TYR A 61 -3.98 3.88 5.61
CA TYR A 61 -2.85 4.78 5.86
C TYR A 61 -2.18 4.46 7.20
N THR A 62 -2.95 4.44 8.29
CA THR A 62 -2.46 4.14 9.64
C THR A 62 -1.81 2.76 9.71
N GLU A 63 -2.45 1.75 9.10
CA GLU A 63 -1.92 0.39 9.02
C GLU A 63 -0.62 0.33 8.21
N THR A 64 -0.48 1.15 7.15
CA THR A 64 0.75 1.26 6.37
C THR A 64 1.87 1.86 7.21
N LEU A 65 1.59 2.95 7.92
CA LEU A 65 2.57 3.63 8.77
C LEU A 65 3.09 2.75 9.91
N ALA A 66 2.29 1.83 10.42
CA ALA A 66 2.71 0.86 11.43
C ALA A 66 3.84 -0.07 10.95
N TYR A 67 4.07 -0.18 9.64
CA TYR A 67 5.16 -0.96 9.04
C TYR A 67 6.35 -0.12 8.60
N VAL A 68 6.31 1.21 8.71
CA VAL A 68 7.44 2.06 8.34
C VAL A 68 8.57 1.75 9.32
N PRO A 69 9.73 1.26 8.87
CA PRO A 69 10.83 0.95 9.76
C PRO A 69 11.24 2.23 10.50
N ALA A 70 11.26 2.17 11.83
CA ALA A 70 11.81 3.24 12.65
C ALA A 70 13.29 3.40 12.24
N ALA A 71 13.63 4.60 11.77
CA ALA A 71 14.98 4.97 11.35
C ALA A 71 15.98 4.90 12.51
#